data_AF-A0A6B3GJL0-F1
#
_entry.id   AF-A0A6B3GJL0-F1
#
_cell.length_a   1.000
_cell.length_b   1.000
_cell.length_c   1.000
_cell.angle_alpha   90.00
_cell.angle_beta   90.00
_cell.angle_gamma   90.00
#
_symmetry.space_group_name_H-M   'P 1'
#
loop_
_entity.id
_entity.type
_entity.pdbx_description
1 polymer ?
#
loop_
_entity_poly.entity_id
_entity_poly.type
_entity_poly.pdbx_seq_one_letter_code
_entity_poly.pdbx_strand_id
1 'polypeptide(L)'
;RRIEDLRHHILRNIGSRLTVVELAEYAHVSDRHLTRIFKTELGTTPHAYIESVRVEKARNELESSDATLERIASVCGFGTVDTLVRAFRR
;
A
#
# COMPACT_ATOMS: atom_id res chain seq x y z
N ARG A 1 -15.33 1.87 11.90
CA ARG A 1 -15.78 3.05 11.12
C ARG A 1 -14.59 3.85 10.58
N ARG A 2 -13.71 4.45 11.39
CA ARG A 2 -12.56 5.26 10.90
C ARG A 2 -11.45 4.49 10.15
N ILE A 3 -11.11 3.27 10.59
CA ILE A 3 -10.07 2.46 9.93
C ILE A 3 -10.50 1.97 8.54
N GLU A 4 -11.80 1.73 8.35
CA GLU A 4 -12.32 1.22 7.09
C GLU A 4 -12.30 2.30 6.00
N ASP A 5 -12.63 3.55 6.34
CA ASP A 5 -12.50 4.68 5.41
C ASP A 5 -11.05 4.90 4.97
N LEU A 6 -10.10 4.68 5.90
CA LEU A 6 -8.68 4.76 5.61
C LEU A 6 -8.20 3.63 4.69
N ARG A 7 -8.67 2.40 4.92
CA ARG A 7 -8.40 1.26 4.02
C ARG A 7 -8.94 1.51 2.62
N HIS A 8 -10.17 2.01 2.50
CA HIS A 8 -10.73 2.40 1.21
C HIS A 8 -9.92 3.50 0.52
N HIS A 9 -9.43 4.49 1.28
CA HIS A 9 -8.54 5.51 0.74
C HIS A 9 -7.24 4.90 0.22
N ILE A 10 -6.60 4.00 0.98
CA ILE A 10 -5.37 3.32 0.56
C ILE A 10 -5.60 2.50 -0.72
N LEU A 11 -6.66 1.69 -0.77
CA LEU A 11 -6.96 0.83 -1.91
C LEU A 11 -7.17 1.62 -3.20
N ARG A 12 -7.88 2.75 -3.13
CA ARG A 12 -8.11 3.62 -4.30
C ARG A 12 -6.85 4.33 -4.80
N ASN A 13 -5.87 4.52 -3.93
CA ASN A 13 -4.66 5.30 -4.23
C ASN A 13 -3.38 4.45 -4.23
N ILE A 14 -3.48 3.12 -4.21
CA ILE A 14 -2.34 2.23 -3.96
C ILE A 14 -1.21 2.34 -5.00
N GLY A 15 -1.57 2.67 -6.24
CA GLY A 15 -0.64 2.91 -7.35
C GLY A 15 0.09 4.25 -7.28
N SER A 16 -0.39 5.17 -6.44
CA SER A 16 0.22 6.47 -6.24
C SER A 16 1.24 6.44 -5.10
N ARG A 17 1.95 7.56 -4.93
CA ARG A 17 2.77 7.78 -3.74
C ARG A 17 1.84 7.85 -2.53
N LEU A 18 2.01 6.92 -1.60
CA LEU A 18 1.32 6.87 -0.32
C LEU A 18 2.36 6.76 0.78
N THR A 19 2.50 7.83 1.56
CA THR A 19 3.37 7.91 2.73
C THR A 19 2.55 7.85 4.02
N VAL A 20 3.21 7.48 5.12
CA VAL A 20 2.58 7.49 6.45
C VAL A 20 2.07 8.88 6.81
N VAL A 21 2.81 9.93 6.42
CA VAL A 21 2.46 11.34 6.65
C VAL A 21 1.16 11.70 5.92
N GLU A 22 1.05 11.42 4.62
CA GLU A 22 -0.16 11.69 3.83
C GLU A 22 -1.40 10.98 4.41
N LEU A 23 -1.22 9.74 4.88
CA LEU A 23 -2.31 8.99 5.52
C LEU A 23 -2.68 9.55 6.90
N ALA A 24 -1.72 10.07 7.64
CA ALA A 24 -1.95 10.66 8.96
C ALA A 24 -2.72 11.99 8.80
N GLU A 25 -2.32 12.80 7.81
CA GLU A 25 -3.00 14.03 7.42
C GLU A 25 -4.44 13.75 6.96
N TYR A 26 -4.64 12.79 6.04
CA TYR A 26 -5.98 12.38 5.58
C TYR A 26 -6.86 11.90 6.74
N ALA A 27 -6.28 11.18 7.70
CA ALA A 27 -6.99 10.69 8.86
C ALA A 27 -7.14 11.74 9.97
N HIS A 28 -6.58 12.95 9.86
CA HIS A 28 -6.52 13.96 10.92
C HIS A 28 -5.97 13.43 12.25
N VAL A 29 -4.84 12.73 12.19
CA VAL A 29 -4.10 12.22 13.36
C VAL A 29 -2.60 12.44 13.16
N SER A 30 -1.80 12.31 14.23
CA SER A 30 -0.34 12.26 14.09
C SER A 30 0.13 10.88 13.59
N ASP A 31 1.31 10.83 12.98
CA ASP A 31 1.94 9.59 12.50
C ASP A 31 2.05 8.50 13.58
N ARG A 32 2.35 8.91 14.82
CA ARG A 32 2.41 8.02 15.98
C ARG A 32 1.03 7.43 16.29
N HIS A 33 -0.01 8.24 16.26
CA HIS A 33 -1.37 7.77 16.49
C HIS A 33 -1.82 6.89 15.32
N LEU A 34 -1.53 7.24 14.07
CA LEU A 34 -1.81 6.40 12.90
C LEU A 34 -1.17 5.01 13.06
N THR A 35 0.12 4.98 13.38
CA THR A 35 0.86 3.72 13.59
C THR A 35 0.22 2.89 14.70
N ARG A 36 -0.20 3.53 15.80
CA ARG A 36 -0.91 2.85 16.89
C ARG A 36 -2.24 2.28 16.42
N ILE A 37 -3.04 3.04 15.66
CA ILE A 37 -4.31 2.57 15.10
C ILE A 37 -4.09 1.32 14.23
N PHE A 38 -3.10 1.34 13.33
CA PHE A 38 -2.81 0.16 12.51
C PHE A 38 -2.39 -1.05 13.35
N LYS A 39 -1.55 -0.86 14.37
CA LYS A 39 -1.15 -1.97 15.24
C LYS A 39 -2.31 -2.53 16.05
N THR A 40 -3.20 -1.68 16.55
CA THR A 40 -4.33 -2.12 17.39
C THR A 40 -5.47 -2.70 16.57
N GLU A 41 -5.77 -2.14 15.40
CA GLU A 41 -6.92 -2.53 14.57
C GLU A 41 -6.57 -3.61 13.52
N LEU A 42 -5.34 -3.59 13.00
CA LEU A 42 -4.91 -4.44 11.88
C LEU A 42 -3.68 -5.31 12.20
N GLY A 43 -3.13 -5.21 13.42
CA GLY A 43 -1.97 -6.01 13.84
C GLY A 43 -0.65 -5.70 13.10
N THR A 44 -0.60 -4.63 12.31
CA THR A 44 0.57 -4.31 11.45
C THR A 44 0.90 -2.81 11.49
N THR A 45 1.93 -2.38 10.77
CA THR A 45 2.24 -0.96 10.57
C THR A 45 1.59 -0.43 9.29
N PRO A 46 1.37 0.90 9.16
CA PRO A 46 0.83 1.46 7.92
C PRO A 46 1.70 1.12 6.71
N HIS A 47 3.03 1.18 6.85
CA HIS A 47 3.97 0.82 5.77
C HIS A 47 3.82 -0.64 5.33
N ALA A 48 3.86 -1.58 6.28
CA ALA A 48 3.74 -3.01 5.99
C ALA A 48 2.36 -3.36 5.40
N TYR A 49 1.30 -2.65 5.81
CA TYR A 49 -0.02 -2.79 5.20
C TYR A 49 -0.06 -2.31 3.75
N ILE A 50 0.47 -1.12 3.46
CA ILE A 50 0.53 -0.60 2.08
C ILE A 50 1.32 -1.58 1.20
N GLU A 51 2.46 -2.05 1.70
CA GLU A 51 3.31 -3.00 0.99
C GLU A 51 2.59 -4.31 0.68
N SER A 52 1.88 -4.91 1.65
CA SER A 52 1.13 -6.16 1.41
C SER A 52 0.02 -5.95 0.37
N VAL A 53 -0.71 -4.84 0.45
CA VAL A 53 -1.75 -4.50 -0.54
C VAL A 53 -1.15 -4.30 -1.93
N ARG A 54 0.04 -3.70 -2.05
CA ARG A 54 0.75 -3.56 -3.33
C ARG A 54 1.19 -4.90 -3.91
N VAL A 55 1.69 -5.80 -3.07
CA VAL A 55 2.06 -7.16 -3.49
C VAL A 55 0.83 -7.92 -4.00
N GLU A 56 -0.28 -7.87 -3.27
CA GLU A 56 -1.51 -8.53 -3.68
C GLU A 56 -2.09 -7.94 -4.97
N LYS A 57 -2.04 -6.62 -5.15
CA LYS A 57 -2.41 -6.01 -6.45
C LYS A 57 -1.49 -6.49 -7.57
N ALA A 58 -0.17 -6.49 -7.36
CA ALA A 58 0.77 -6.94 -8.38
C ALA A 58 0.61 -8.41 -8.73
N ARG A 59 0.32 -9.28 -7.74
CA ARG A 59 -0.02 -10.69 -7.96
C ARG A 59 -1.22 -10.80 -8.90
N ASN A 60 -2.30 -10.08 -8.60
CA ASN A 60 -3.49 -10.10 -9.45
C ASN A 60 -3.20 -9.61 -10.88
N GLU A 61 -2.42 -8.54 -11.06
CA GLU A 61 -2.07 -8.03 -12.40
C GLU A 61 -1.20 -9.03 -13.19
N LEU A 62 -0.27 -9.71 -12.52
CA LEU A 62 0.57 -10.76 -13.11
C LEU A 62 -0.24 -12.00 -13.53
N GLU A 63 -1.31 -12.31 -12.80
CA GLU A 63 -2.17 -13.46 -13.09
C GLU A 63 -3.29 -13.16 -14.10
N SER A 64 -3.69 -11.88 -14.23
CA SER A 64 -4.87 -11.49 -15.01
C SER A 64 -4.57 -10.64 -16.26
N SER A 65 -3.31 -10.28 -16.51
CA SER A 65 -2.93 -9.45 -17.65
C SER A 65 -1.58 -9.81 -18.25
N ASP A 66 -1.37 -9.44 -19.52
CA ASP A 66 -0.07 -9.51 -20.21
C ASP A 66 0.72 -8.20 -20.10
N ALA A 67 0.46 -7.38 -19.07
CA ALA A 67 1.16 -6.12 -18.87
C ALA A 67 2.65 -6.34 -18.58
N THR A 68 3.51 -5.44 -19.07
CA THR A 68 4.94 -5.54 -18.78
C THR A 68 5.23 -5.31 -17.29
N LEU A 69 6.36 -5.83 -16.79
CA LEU A 69 6.76 -5.66 -15.40
C LEU A 69 6.91 -4.18 -15.02
N GLU A 70 7.38 -3.32 -15.94
CA GLU A 70 7.49 -1.88 -15.73
C GLU A 70 6.11 -1.26 -15.51
N ARG A 71 5.12 -1.68 -16.31
CA ARG A 71 3.74 -1.21 -16.16
C ARG A 71 3.16 -1.66 -14.84
N ILE A 72 3.33 -2.94 -14.47
CA ILE A 72 2.83 -3.50 -13.21
C ILE A 72 3.48 -2.79 -12.01
N ALA A 73 4.80 -2.59 -12.03
CA ALA A 73 5.51 -1.87 -10.98
C ALA A 73 5.01 -0.42 -10.83
N SER A 74 4.72 0.26 -11.94
CA SER A 74 4.15 1.61 -11.94
C SER A 74 2.74 1.64 -11.35
N VAL A 75 1.80 0.83 -11.85
CA VAL A 75 0.39 0.88 -11.42
C VAL A 75 0.14 0.32 -10.02
N CYS A 76 1.08 -0.50 -9.52
CA CYS A 76 1.04 -0.99 -8.15
C CYS A 76 1.82 -0.10 -7.18
N GLY A 77 2.42 1.01 -7.64
CA GLY A 77 3.09 1.98 -6.76
C GLY A 77 4.47 1.53 -6.25
N PHE A 78 5.09 0.54 -6.89
CA PHE A 78 6.49 0.15 -6.65
C PHE A 78 7.49 1.08 -7.34
N GLY A 79 7.07 1.77 -8.40
CA GLY A 79 7.88 2.71 -9.17
C GLY A 79 8.90 2.06 -10.10
N THR A 80 9.58 1.00 -9.65
CA THR A 80 10.55 0.24 -10.45
C THR A 80 10.35 -1.27 -10.33
N VAL A 81 10.77 -2.01 -11.36
CA VAL A 81 10.74 -3.49 -11.37
C VAL A 81 11.60 -4.06 -10.24
N ASP A 82 12.77 -3.48 -9.96
CA ASP A 82 13.61 -3.87 -8.82
C ASP A 82 12.87 -3.80 -7.49
N THR A 83 12.08 -2.75 -7.26
CA THR A 83 11.33 -2.59 -6.00
C THR A 83 10.21 -3.62 -5.90
N LEU A 84 9.53 -3.90 -7.02
CA LEU A 84 8.54 -4.98 -7.12
C LEU A 84 9.18 -6.34 -6.80
N VAL A 85 10.28 -6.69 -7.46
CA VAL A 85 10.98 -7.97 -7.25
C VAL A 85 11.46 -8.12 -5.82
N ARG A 86 12.00 -7.06 -5.21
CA ARG A 86 12.41 -7.08 -3.80
C ARG A 86 11.23 -7.29 -2.86
N ALA A 87 10.05 -6.76 -3.18
CA ALA A 87 8.84 -6.96 -2.37
C ALA A 87 8.37 -8.42 -2.39
N PHE A 88 8.44 -9.10 -3.54
CA PHE A 88 8.10 -10.52 -3.66
C PHE A 88 9.11 -11.47 -2.97
N ARG A 89 10.29 -10.98 -2.59
CA ARG A 89 11.33 -11.77 -1.93
C ARG A 89 11.37 -11.59 -0.40
N ARG A 90 10.55 -10.68 0.15
CA ARG A 90 10.49 -10.39 1.59
C ARG A 90 9.51 -11.30 2.32
#